data_AF-A0A1M5HLQ7-F1
#
_entry.id   AF-A0A1M5HLQ7-F1
#
_cell.length_a   1.000
_cell.length_b   1.000
_cell.length_c   1.000
_cell.angle_alpha   90.00
_cell.angle_beta   90.00
_cell.angle_gamma   90.00
#
_symmetry.space_group_name_H-M   'P 1'
#
loop_
_entity.id
_entity.type
_entity.pdbx_description
1 polymer ?
#
loop_
_entity_poly.entity_id
_entity_poly.type
_entity_poly.pdbx_seq_one_letter_code
_entity_poly.pdbx_strand_id
1 'polypeptide(L)'
;MINVDVTLLIQMANFLVLLFLMNLVLYRPIRRLVAQRNELVAQQRESIDKADQAAQAAVQEFEEKLRAAREAGRRKVQELKENAYQYEKELLERAGREAAQEVQAVREKVRQEIGAVRAELERQIQEFSREMAQRILGRSL
;
A
#
# COMPACT_ATOMS: atom_id res chain seq x y z
N MET A 1 58.54 65.56 -50.72
CA MET A 1 59.48 64.61 -50.06
C MET A 1 58.95 64.40 -48.66
N ILE A 2 58.73 63.15 -48.25
CA ILE A 2 58.29 62.85 -46.88
C ILE A 2 59.50 63.10 -45.99
N ASN A 3 59.56 64.28 -45.37
CA ASN A 3 60.54 64.53 -44.33
C ASN A 3 60.09 63.76 -43.09
N VAL A 4 60.89 62.77 -42.72
CA VAL A 4 60.72 62.02 -41.47
C VAL A 4 61.22 62.93 -40.36
N ASP A 5 60.36 63.84 -39.94
CA ASP A 5 60.63 64.79 -38.86
C ASP A 5 60.10 64.27 -37.52
N VAL A 6 60.56 64.87 -36.42
CA VAL A 6 60.14 64.58 -35.03
C VAL A 6 58.60 64.59 -34.88
N THR A 7 57.90 65.34 -35.72
CA THR A 7 56.44 65.38 -35.81
C THR A 7 55.80 64.02 -36.10
N LEU A 8 56.43 63.19 -36.95
CA LEU A 8 55.94 61.83 -37.25
C LEU A 8 56.04 60.93 -36.01
N LEU A 9 57.13 61.05 -35.25
CA LEU A 9 57.30 60.33 -33.98
C LEU A 9 56.27 60.77 -32.94
N ILE A 10 55.99 62.07 -32.85
CA ILE A 10 54.95 62.62 -31.95
C ILE A 10 53.56 62.12 -32.36
N GLN A 11 53.24 62.08 -33.66
CA GLN A 11 51.96 61.58 -34.16
C GLN A 11 51.80 60.07 -33.91
N MET A 12 52.87 59.29 -34.07
CA MET A 12 52.90 57.87 -33.73
C MET A 12 52.65 57.64 -32.24
N ALA A 13 53.31 58.42 -31.37
CA ALA A 13 53.09 58.36 -29.93
C ALA A 13 51.64 58.70 -29.57
N ASN A 14 51.05 59.74 -30.18
CA ASN A 14 49.65 60.10 -29.97
C ASN A 14 48.70 58.96 -30.40
N PHE A 15 48.94 58.37 -31.56
CA PHE A 15 48.15 57.22 -32.04
C PHE A 15 48.25 56.01 -31.10
N LEU A 16 49.45 55.70 -30.59
CA LEU A 16 49.65 54.62 -29.62
C LEU A 16 48.93 54.91 -28.28
N VAL A 17 48.97 56.16 -27.80
CA VAL A 17 48.24 56.58 -26.60
C VAL A 17 46.72 56.44 -26.82
N LEU A 18 46.20 56.88 -27.97
CA LEU A 18 44.79 56.74 -28.31
C LEU A 18 44.37 55.27 -28.38
N LEU A 19 45.18 54.41 -29.01
CA LEU A 19 44.94 52.98 -29.10
C LEU A 19 44.92 52.33 -27.72
N PHE A 20 45.83 52.73 -26.83
CA PHE A 20 45.86 52.27 -25.45
C PHE A 20 44.59 52.70 -24.68
N LEU A 21 44.20 53.97 -24.81
CA LEU A 21 42.99 54.50 -24.18
C LEU A 21 41.74 53.76 -24.69
N MET A 22 41.64 53.54 -26.00
CA MET A 22 40.53 52.84 -26.63
C MET A 22 40.47 51.37 -26.20
N ASN A 23 41.62 50.70 -26.05
CA ASN A 23 41.67 49.34 -25.52
C ASN A 23 41.12 49.25 -24.08
N LEU A 24 41.48 50.24 -23.25
CA LEU A 24 41.03 50.30 -21.86
C LEU A 24 39.55 50.66 -21.74
N VAL A 25 39.08 51.66 -22.50
CA VAL A 25 37.73 52.22 -22.40
C VAL A 25 36.69 51.43 -23.20
N LEU A 26 37.06 50.79 -24.31
CA LEU A 26 36.11 50.19 -25.24
C LEU A 26 36.28 48.67 -25.39
N TYR A 27 37.47 48.19 -25.77
CA TYR A 27 37.66 46.77 -26.06
C TYR A 27 37.54 45.87 -24.83
N ARG A 28 38.14 46.27 -23.71
CA ARG A 28 38.02 45.54 -22.44
C ARG A 28 36.56 45.40 -21.94
N PRO A 29 35.78 46.49 -21.79
CA PRO A 29 34.41 46.37 -21.30
C PRO A 29 33.48 45.66 -22.28
N ILE A 30 33.63 45.87 -23.59
CA ILE A 30 32.82 45.15 -24.58
C ILE A 30 33.08 43.64 -24.49
N ARG A 31 34.35 43.21 -24.43
CA ARG A 31 34.68 41.79 -24.30
C ARG A 31 34.13 41.20 -23.00
N ARG A 32 34.20 41.94 -21.90
CA ARG A 32 33.63 41.52 -20.61
C ARG A 32 32.10 41.37 -20.70
N LEU A 33 31.41 42.31 -21.33
CA LEU A 33 29.96 42.27 -21.48
C LEU A 33 29.51 41.07 -22.34
N VAL A 34 30.22 40.79 -23.43
CA VAL A 34 29.95 39.62 -24.28
C VAL A 34 30.19 38.32 -23.51
N ALA A 35 31.29 38.22 -22.76
CA ALA A 35 31.57 37.06 -21.92
C ALA A 35 30.47 36.85 -20.86
N GLN A 36 30.05 37.92 -20.16
CA GLN A 36 28.97 37.86 -19.17
C GLN A 36 27.64 37.44 -19.78
N ARG A 37 27.30 37.93 -20.98
CA ARG A 37 26.08 37.50 -21.69
C ARG A 37 26.15 36.02 -22.05
N ASN A 38 27.27 35.55 -22.58
CA ASN A 38 27.44 34.15 -22.94
C ASN A 38 27.35 33.24 -21.70
N GLU A 39 27.97 33.64 -20.60
CA GLU A 39 27.92 32.93 -19.32
C GLU A 39 26.49 32.86 -18.78
N LEU A 40 25.76 33.99 -18.76
CA LEU A 40 24.37 34.04 -18.31
C LEU A 40 23.48 33.11 -19.14
N VAL A 41 23.62 33.14 -20.47
CA VAL A 41 22.85 32.27 -21.37
C VAL A 41 23.20 30.80 -21.15
N ALA A 42 24.48 30.47 -20.95
CA ALA A 42 24.91 29.10 -20.66
C ALA A 42 24.34 28.61 -19.32
N GLN A 43 24.41 29.42 -18.26
CA GLN A 43 23.84 29.10 -16.96
C GLN A 43 22.33 28.93 -17.00
N GLN A 44 21.62 29.78 -17.75
CA GLN A 44 20.18 29.65 -17.94
C GLN A 44 19.81 28.35 -18.66
N ARG A 45 20.54 27.98 -19.72
CA ARG A 45 20.33 26.70 -20.42
C ARG A 45 20.57 25.52 -19.51
N GLU A 46 21.68 25.51 -18.77
CA GLU A 46 21.98 24.45 -17.81
C GLU A 46 20.90 24.33 -16.72
N SER A 47 20.38 25.47 -16.25
CA SER A 47 19.29 25.50 -15.25
C SER A 47 17.98 24.94 -15.81
N ILE A 48 17.67 25.23 -17.07
CA ILE A 48 16.49 24.67 -17.77
C ILE A 48 16.66 23.15 -17.92
N ASP A 49 17.80 22.69 -18.42
CA ASP A 49 18.07 21.26 -18.60
C ASP A 49 17.97 20.50 -17.27
N LYS A 50 18.50 21.07 -16.18
CA LYS A 50 18.38 20.50 -14.83
C LYS A 50 16.94 20.47 -14.33
N ALA A 51 16.17 21.54 -14.57
CA ALA A 51 14.77 21.61 -14.17
C ALA A 51 13.93 20.58 -14.94
N ASP A 52 14.17 20.41 -16.24
CA ASP A 52 13.49 19.42 -17.07
C ASP A 52 13.83 18.00 -16.63
N GLN A 53 15.11 17.71 -16.35
CA GLN A 53 15.53 16.41 -15.82
C GLN A 53 14.90 16.12 -14.45
N ALA A 54 14.88 17.11 -13.55
CA ALA A 54 14.25 16.97 -12.24
C ALA A 54 12.74 16.74 -12.35
N ALA A 55 12.07 17.45 -13.26
CA ALA A 55 10.65 17.26 -13.53
C ALA A 55 10.35 15.86 -14.07
N GLN A 56 11.14 15.38 -15.03
CA GLN A 56 11.02 14.02 -15.57
C GLN A 56 11.25 12.96 -14.49
N ALA A 57 12.28 13.12 -13.67
CA ALA A 57 12.55 12.22 -12.55
C ALA A 57 11.40 12.19 -11.53
N ALA A 58 10.86 13.36 -11.18
CA ALA A 58 9.73 13.46 -10.25
C ALA A 58 8.46 12.79 -10.80
N VAL A 59 8.19 12.92 -12.11
CA VAL A 59 7.07 12.24 -12.77
C VAL A 59 7.27 10.72 -12.74
N GLN A 60 8.47 10.23 -13.07
CA GLN A 60 8.78 8.80 -13.01
C GLN A 60 8.62 8.24 -11.59
N GLU A 61 9.18 8.92 -10.60
CA GLU A 61 9.07 8.52 -9.19
C GLU A 61 7.61 8.50 -8.72
N PHE A 62 6.82 9.49 -9.12
CA PHE A 62 5.39 9.55 -8.81
C PHE A 62 4.63 8.37 -9.44
N GLU A 63 4.88 8.07 -10.71
CA GLU A 63 4.27 6.92 -11.38
C GLU A 63 4.63 5.60 -10.72
N GLU A 64 5.90 5.41 -10.37
CA GLU A 64 6.38 4.21 -9.67
C GLU A 64 5.72 4.05 -8.31
N LYS A 65 5.69 5.13 -7.51
CA LYS A 65 5.00 5.14 -6.21
C LYS A 65 3.51 4.83 -6.35
N LEU A 66 2.85 5.37 -7.37
CA LEU A 66 1.43 5.12 -7.63
C LEU A 66 1.18 3.66 -8.02
N ARG A 67 2.04 3.07 -8.85
CA ARG A 67 1.97 1.65 -9.22
C ARG A 67 2.18 0.77 -8.00
N ALA A 68 3.24 1.03 -7.23
CA ALA A 68 3.54 0.29 -6.00
C ALA A 68 2.40 0.37 -4.97
N ALA A 69 1.80 1.56 -4.77
CA ALA A 69 0.66 1.74 -3.87
C ALA A 69 -0.58 0.95 -4.34
N ARG A 70 -0.87 0.94 -5.65
CA ARG A 70 -1.97 0.15 -6.21
C ARG A 70 -1.73 -1.36 -6.06
N GLU A 71 -0.52 -1.83 -6.28
CA GLU A 71 -0.16 -3.23 -6.08
C GLU A 71 -0.26 -3.64 -4.61
N ALA A 72 0.27 -2.82 -3.70
CA ALA A 72 0.15 -3.04 -2.26
C ALA A 72 -1.32 -3.08 -1.81
N GLY A 73 -2.15 -2.14 -2.31
CA GLY A 73 -3.58 -2.12 -2.04
C GLY A 73 -4.30 -3.38 -2.54
N ARG A 74 -4.01 -3.82 -3.78
CA ARG A 74 -4.57 -5.06 -4.33
C ARG A 74 -4.14 -6.29 -3.54
N ARG A 75 -2.86 -6.39 -3.17
CA ARG A 75 -2.35 -7.47 -2.31
C ARG A 75 -3.05 -7.48 -0.96
N LYS A 76 -3.24 -6.32 -0.34
CA LYS A 76 -3.92 -6.25 0.96
C LYS A 76 -5.38 -6.65 0.89
N VAL A 77 -6.10 -6.24 -0.16
CA VAL A 77 -7.47 -6.68 -0.40
C VAL A 77 -7.54 -8.19 -0.62
N GLN A 78 -6.61 -8.76 -1.37
CA GLN A 78 -6.54 -10.20 -1.61
C GLN A 78 -6.26 -10.97 -0.30
N GLU A 79 -5.29 -10.53 0.49
CA GLU A 79 -4.97 -11.10 1.80
C GLU A 79 -6.17 -11.05 2.75
N LEU A 80 -6.88 -9.91 2.81
CA LEU A 80 -8.09 -9.78 3.63
C LEU A 80 -9.21 -10.72 3.18
N LYS A 81 -9.39 -10.89 1.85
CA LYS A 81 -10.37 -11.85 1.32
C LYS A 81 -10.01 -13.28 1.68
N GLU A 82 -8.75 -13.68 1.48
CA GLU A 82 -8.28 -15.02 1.83
C GLU A 82 -8.45 -15.31 3.32
N ASN A 83 -8.07 -14.36 4.19
CA ASN A 83 -8.28 -14.47 5.63
C ASN A 83 -9.77 -14.56 5.99
N ALA A 84 -10.63 -13.77 5.33
CA ALA A 84 -12.08 -13.83 5.55
C ALA A 84 -12.65 -15.19 5.14
N TYR A 85 -12.24 -15.75 4.00
CA TYR A 85 -12.66 -17.08 3.56
C TYR A 85 -12.20 -18.18 4.52
N GLN A 86 -10.97 -18.11 5.03
CA GLN A 86 -10.48 -19.07 6.03
C GLN A 86 -11.29 -18.98 7.32
N TYR A 87 -11.55 -17.76 7.78
CA TYR A 87 -12.37 -17.54 8.98
C TYR A 87 -13.82 -18.03 8.80
N GLU A 88 -14.43 -17.76 7.65
CA GLU A 88 -15.77 -18.25 7.31
C GLU A 88 -15.81 -19.78 7.32
N LYS A 89 -14.83 -20.43 6.70
CA LYS A 89 -14.71 -21.88 6.69
C LYS A 89 -14.57 -22.45 8.10
N GLU A 90 -13.70 -21.86 8.92
CA GLU A 90 -13.50 -22.30 10.30
C GLU A 90 -14.78 -22.12 11.14
N LEU A 91 -15.50 -21.01 10.95
CA LEU A 91 -16.77 -20.74 11.62
C LEU A 91 -17.84 -21.77 11.24
N LEU A 92 -17.98 -22.07 9.94
CA LEU A 92 -18.91 -23.09 9.45
C LEU A 92 -18.56 -24.49 9.96
N GLU A 93 -17.27 -24.85 10.00
CA GLU A 93 -16.84 -26.13 10.56
C GLU A 93 -17.13 -26.23 12.06
N ARG A 94 -16.92 -25.14 12.83
CA ARG A 94 -17.26 -25.11 14.26
C ARG A 94 -18.77 -25.25 14.46
N ALA A 95 -19.58 -24.46 13.76
CA ALA A 95 -21.04 -24.54 13.83
C ALA A 95 -21.56 -25.93 13.44
N GLY A 96 -20.98 -26.55 12.39
CA GLY A 96 -21.33 -27.92 11.99
C GLY A 96 -20.99 -28.97 13.04
N ARG A 97 -19.82 -28.84 13.71
CA ARG A 97 -19.44 -29.72 14.82
C ARG A 97 -20.35 -29.56 16.03
N GLU A 98 -20.68 -28.33 16.41
CA GLU A 98 -21.61 -28.04 17.52
C GLU A 98 -23.00 -28.61 17.24
N ALA A 99 -23.54 -28.38 16.04
CA ALA A 99 -24.83 -28.95 15.64
C ALA A 99 -24.83 -30.49 15.68
N ALA A 100 -23.74 -31.13 15.22
CA ALA A 100 -23.61 -32.58 15.28
C ALA A 100 -23.56 -33.11 16.72
N GLN A 101 -22.83 -32.42 17.60
CA GLN A 101 -22.77 -32.75 19.03
C GLN A 101 -24.13 -32.60 19.70
N GLU A 102 -24.86 -31.52 19.40
CA GLU A 102 -26.19 -31.28 19.97
C GLU A 102 -27.20 -32.34 19.53
N VAL A 103 -27.22 -32.71 18.24
CA VAL A 103 -28.06 -33.82 17.75
C VAL A 103 -27.72 -35.14 18.44
N GLN A 104 -26.42 -35.40 18.67
CA GLN A 104 -26.00 -36.61 19.36
C GLN A 104 -26.43 -36.62 20.83
N ALA A 105 -26.29 -35.49 21.54
CA ALA A 105 -26.75 -35.33 22.92
C ALA A 105 -28.27 -35.50 23.04
N VAL A 106 -29.05 -34.93 22.11
CA VAL A 106 -30.52 -35.11 22.07
C VAL A 106 -30.88 -36.58 21.85
N ARG A 107 -30.19 -37.28 20.93
CA ARG A 107 -30.43 -38.72 20.69
C ARG A 107 -30.14 -39.57 21.91
N GLU A 108 -29.09 -39.25 22.67
CA GLU A 108 -28.76 -39.93 23.93
C GLU A 108 -29.82 -39.69 24.99
N LYS A 109 -30.28 -38.44 25.18
CA LYS A 109 -31.38 -38.13 26.10
C LYS A 109 -32.65 -38.91 25.77
N VAL A 110 -33.05 -38.91 24.49
CA VAL A 110 -34.23 -39.67 24.03
C VAL A 110 -34.08 -41.17 24.32
N ARG A 111 -32.90 -41.76 24.12
CA ARG A 111 -32.66 -43.16 24.46
C ARG A 111 -32.78 -43.42 25.97
N GLN A 112 -32.26 -42.53 26.80
CA GLN A 112 -32.38 -42.63 28.26
C GLN A 112 -33.83 -42.51 28.72
N GLU A 113 -34.59 -41.55 28.17
CA GLU A 113 -36.02 -41.38 28.48
C GLU A 113 -36.84 -42.60 28.08
N ILE A 114 -36.62 -43.17 26.89
CA ILE A 114 -37.28 -44.40 26.45
C ILE A 114 -36.96 -45.56 27.41
N GLY A 115 -35.70 -45.68 27.85
CA GLY A 115 -35.29 -46.70 28.83
C GLY A 115 -35.99 -46.53 30.18
N ALA A 116 -36.06 -45.30 30.69
CA ALA A 116 -36.75 -44.98 31.95
C ALA A 116 -38.26 -45.26 31.87
N VAL A 117 -38.90 -44.84 30.77
CA VAL A 117 -40.34 -45.10 30.55
C VAL A 117 -40.63 -46.59 30.43
N ARG A 118 -39.77 -47.38 29.77
CA ARG A 118 -39.92 -48.84 29.71
C ARG A 118 -39.82 -49.49 31.09
N ALA A 119 -38.85 -49.10 31.90
CA ALA A 119 -38.69 -49.62 33.25
C ALA A 119 -39.91 -49.28 34.14
N GLU A 120 -40.45 -48.07 34.00
CA GLU A 120 -41.67 -47.65 34.68
C GLU A 120 -42.89 -48.46 34.23
N LEU A 121 -43.07 -48.67 32.92
CA LEU A 121 -44.14 -49.52 32.40
C LEU A 121 -44.03 -50.96 32.90
N GLU A 122 -42.84 -51.56 32.93
CA GLU A 122 -42.65 -52.92 33.46
C GLU A 122 -43.07 -53.00 34.94
N ARG A 123 -42.74 -51.97 35.72
CA ARG A 123 -43.12 -51.88 37.13
C ARG A 123 -44.64 -51.76 37.30
N GLN A 124 -45.27 -50.91 36.51
CA GLN A 124 -46.73 -50.76 36.49
C GLN A 124 -47.44 -52.04 36.02
N ILE A 125 -46.90 -52.75 35.03
CA ILE A 125 -47.45 -54.04 34.58
C ILE A 125 -47.36 -55.09 35.70
N GLN A 126 -46.29 -55.12 36.50
CA GLN A 126 -46.19 -56.01 37.65
C GLN A 126 -47.20 -55.68 38.75
N GLU A 127 -47.39 -54.39 39.06
CA GLU A 127 -48.43 -53.95 40.01
C GLU A 127 -49.83 -54.27 39.51
N PHE A 128 -50.13 -53.99 38.24
CA PHE A 128 -51.43 -54.28 37.64
C PHE A 128 -51.71 -55.79 37.57
N SER A 129 -50.69 -56.60 37.30
CA SER A 129 -50.78 -58.06 37.32
C SER A 129 -51.03 -58.60 38.74
N ARG A 130 -50.42 -58.00 39.77
CA ARG A 130 -50.72 -58.30 41.18
C ARG A 130 -52.14 -57.93 41.55
N GLU A 131 -52.62 -56.75 41.15
CA GLU A 131 -53.98 -56.30 41.44
C GLU A 131 -55.01 -57.21 40.75
N MET A 132 -54.77 -57.60 39.49
CA MET A 132 -55.62 -58.57 38.78
C MET A 132 -55.58 -59.95 39.43
N ALA A 133 -54.41 -60.44 39.85
CA ALA A 133 -54.29 -61.71 40.56
C ALA A 133 -55.06 -61.69 41.90
N GLN A 134 -54.98 -60.60 42.67
CA GLN A 134 -55.76 -60.42 43.90
C GLN A 134 -57.27 -60.40 43.62
N ARG A 135 -57.73 -59.74 42.55
CA ARG A 135 -59.15 -59.72 42.17
C ARG A 135 -59.68 -61.07 41.68
N ILE A 136 -58.86 -61.87 41.00
CA ILE A 136 -59.24 -63.20 40.50
C ILE A 136 -59.17 -64.27 41.61
N LEU A 137 -58.19 -64.19 42.53
CA LEU A 137 -57.98 -65.18 43.60
C LEU A 137 -58.81 -64.92 44.87
N GLY A 138 -59.48 -63.78 44.98
CA GLY A 138 -60.50 -63.52 46.01
C GLY A 138 -60.00 -63.52 47.46
N ARG A 139 -58.67 -63.51 47.69
CA ARG A 139 -58.05 -63.37 49.01
C ARG A 139 -56.76 -62.56 48.89
N SER A 140 -56.61 -61.61 49.82
CA SER A 140 -55.47 -60.71 49.94
C SER A 140 -54.18 -61.48 50.24
N LEU A 141 -53.15 -61.24 49.43
CA LEU A 141 -51.74 -61.43 49.77
C LEU A 141 -51.11 -60.06 49.98
#